data_AF-A0A838ZRZ0-F1
#
_entry.id   AF-A0A838ZRZ0-F1
#
_cell.length_a   1.000
_cell.length_b   1.000
_cell.length_c   1.000
_cell.angle_alpha   90.00
_cell.angle_beta   90.00
_cell.angle_gamma   90.00
#
_symmetry.space_group_name_H-M   'P 1'
#
loop_
_entity.id
_entity.type
_entity.pdbx_description
1 polymer ?
#
loop_
_entity_poly.entity_id
_entity_poly.type
_entity_poly.pdbx_seq_one_letter_code
_entity_poly.pdbx_strand_id
1 'polypeptide(L)'
;MKKQLLFALTLFQISFLIAQESLDKLPVDVNSEEGFTVRQVGYMAIFPGCESIDENDKINLQKCVSKELSALLTKELKPFYGQMEKDGYSRAVAKVQFVIDKNGKIVQIEALKGANEDLGIASEMAFERISSKLKKIKPAALKDGTPVNLVFQLPIRLQLEVSFLHEFQWKEMTIATLKEENKIYEIRQDKSKNIKVYEILNGKETFLGKFLSTQEIFNSEPYKSILIRDNQHILLAEKTVKKILYRLYYSTEKPNSIDIFKVVDGEEVWIESILQSEIEGYRNYLAVVLRN
;
A
#
# COMPACT_ATOMS: atom_id res chain seq x y z
N MET A 1 61.86 -31.56 6.59
CA MET A 1 61.49 -31.30 8.01
C MET A 1 61.07 -29.84 8.15
N LYS A 2 60.07 -29.58 9.00
CA LYS A 2 59.40 -28.29 9.28
C LYS A 2 58.32 -27.90 8.28
N LYS A 3 57.14 -27.45 8.67
CA LYS A 3 56.36 -27.58 9.92
C LYS A 3 54.94 -27.25 9.47
N GLN A 4 53.99 -28.16 9.71
CA GLN A 4 52.58 -27.97 9.37
C GLN A 4 52.02 -26.83 10.21
N LEU A 5 51.43 -25.83 9.55
CA LEU A 5 50.55 -24.86 10.19
C LEU A 5 49.12 -25.36 9.97
N LEU A 6 48.59 -26.10 10.96
CA LEU A 6 47.16 -26.39 11.05
C LEU A 6 46.44 -25.08 11.34
N PHE A 7 45.81 -24.49 10.33
CA PHE A 7 44.78 -23.48 10.53
C PHE A 7 43.47 -24.23 10.77
N ALA A 8 43.06 -24.29 12.05
CA ALA A 8 41.73 -24.75 12.43
C ALA A 8 40.72 -23.73 11.91
N LEU A 9 40.10 -24.04 10.77
CA LEU A 9 38.98 -23.28 10.22
C LEU A 9 37.76 -23.55 11.11
N THR A 10 37.56 -22.70 12.11
CA THR A 10 36.37 -22.71 12.96
C THR A 10 35.14 -22.44 12.10
N LEU A 11 34.26 -23.45 12.08
CA LEU A 11 32.89 -23.41 11.55
C LEU A 11 32.14 -22.18 12.08
N PHE A 12 32.00 -21.14 11.25
CA PHE A 12 30.90 -20.20 11.41
C PHE A 12 29.74 -20.74 10.58
N GLN A 13 28.90 -21.56 11.23
CA GLN A 13 27.59 -21.92 10.71
C GLN A 13 26.79 -20.62 10.59
N ILE A 14 26.79 -20.02 9.41
CA ILE A 14 25.87 -18.93 9.07
C ILE A 14 24.50 -19.60 8.98
N SER A 15 23.78 -19.55 10.08
CA SER A 15 22.35 -19.81 10.13
C SER A 15 21.68 -18.79 9.21
N PHE A 16 21.49 -19.15 7.95
CA PHE A 16 20.53 -18.47 7.10
C PHE A 16 19.14 -18.73 7.71
N LEU A 17 18.71 -17.81 8.58
CA LEU A 17 17.29 -17.59 8.83
C LEU A 17 16.70 -17.06 7.53
N ILE A 18 16.34 -17.97 6.64
CA ILE A 18 15.31 -17.71 5.65
C ILE A 18 14.06 -17.45 6.50
N ALA A 19 13.71 -16.18 6.66
CA ALA A 19 12.36 -15.80 7.06
C ALA A 19 11.44 -16.31 5.95
N GLN A 20 10.96 -17.54 6.08
CA GLN A 20 9.77 -17.98 5.37
C GLN A 20 8.66 -17.03 5.82
N GLU A 21 8.28 -16.12 4.95
CA GLU A 21 7.01 -15.43 5.00
C GLU A 21 5.93 -16.52 4.85
N SER A 22 5.62 -17.16 5.97
CA SER A 22 4.58 -18.14 6.05
C SER A 22 3.27 -17.40 5.84
N LEU A 23 2.66 -17.62 4.67
CA LEU A 23 1.25 -17.31 4.43
C LEU A 23 0.47 -17.77 5.65
N ASP A 24 -0.03 -16.81 6.44
CA ASP A 24 -0.63 -17.03 7.75
C ASP A 24 -1.58 -18.23 7.72
N LYS A 25 -1.17 -19.31 8.41
CA LYS A 25 -2.09 -20.35 8.85
C LYS A 25 -2.92 -19.75 9.97
N LEU A 26 -4.07 -19.18 9.65
CA LEU A 26 -5.08 -18.93 10.68
C LEU A 26 -5.72 -20.27 11.06
N PRO A 27 -5.66 -20.69 12.35
CA PRO A 27 -6.48 -21.77 12.84
C PRO A 27 -7.90 -21.21 13.00
N VAL A 28 -8.85 -21.76 12.24
CA VAL A 28 -10.27 -21.51 12.49
C VAL A 28 -10.76 -22.67 13.33
N ASP A 29 -11.04 -22.40 14.59
CA ASP A 29 -11.77 -23.33 15.47
C ASP A 29 -13.26 -23.21 15.11
N VAL A 30 -13.76 -24.15 14.31
CA VAL A 30 -15.18 -24.20 13.92
C VAL A 30 -15.85 -25.26 14.77
N ASN A 31 -16.77 -24.83 15.63
CA ASN A 31 -17.65 -25.72 16.38
C ASN A 31 -18.42 -26.60 15.38
N SER A 32 -18.32 -27.93 15.55
CA SER A 32 -18.65 -28.94 14.52
C SER A 32 -20.13 -29.04 14.13
N GLU A 33 -20.99 -28.17 14.65
CA GLU A 33 -22.41 -28.10 14.29
C GLU A 33 -22.72 -27.06 13.19
N GLU A 34 -21.79 -26.18 12.80
CA GLU A 34 -22.12 -25.04 11.90
C GLU A 34 -21.42 -25.00 10.52
N GLY A 35 -20.42 -25.84 10.24
CA GLY A 35 -19.87 -25.95 8.87
C GLY A 35 -18.48 -26.59 8.77
N PHE A 36 -18.08 -26.91 7.54
CA PHE A 36 -16.78 -27.51 7.24
C PHE A 36 -15.81 -26.46 6.70
N THR A 37 -14.52 -26.60 7.00
CA THR A 37 -13.45 -25.82 6.35
C THR A 37 -12.97 -26.51 5.07
N VAL A 38 -12.22 -25.77 4.24
CA VAL A 38 -11.59 -26.28 3.01
C VAL A 38 -10.78 -27.57 3.23
N ARG A 39 -10.14 -27.69 4.40
CA ARG A 39 -9.33 -28.87 4.73
C ARG A 39 -10.17 -30.12 5.04
N GLN A 40 -11.38 -29.94 5.55
CA GLN A 40 -12.23 -31.04 6.05
C GLN A 40 -13.13 -31.66 4.96
N VAL A 41 -13.44 -30.94 3.89
CA VAL A 41 -14.26 -31.46 2.78
C VAL A 41 -13.49 -32.47 1.92
N GLY A 42 -14.18 -33.37 1.21
CA GLY A 42 -13.55 -34.23 0.19
C GLY A 42 -13.32 -33.45 -1.09
N TYR A 43 -14.40 -32.84 -1.59
CA TYR A 43 -14.46 -32.06 -2.82
C TYR A 43 -14.84 -30.61 -2.51
N MET A 44 -14.18 -29.68 -3.18
CA MET A 44 -14.39 -28.25 -2.95
C MET A 44 -15.64 -27.73 -3.66
N ALA A 45 -16.21 -26.63 -3.15
CA ALA A 45 -17.27 -25.93 -3.87
C ALA A 45 -16.75 -25.33 -5.19
N ILE A 46 -17.55 -25.41 -6.26
CA ILE A 46 -17.22 -24.82 -7.57
C ILE A 46 -18.06 -23.56 -7.77
N PHE A 47 -17.39 -22.42 -7.66
CA PHE A 47 -17.97 -21.10 -7.91
C PHE A 47 -18.16 -20.87 -9.42
N PRO A 48 -19.21 -20.14 -9.85
CA PRO A 48 -19.38 -19.78 -11.25
C PRO A 48 -18.13 -19.10 -11.84
N GLY A 49 -17.58 -19.64 -12.93
CA GLY A 49 -16.31 -19.21 -13.52
C GLY A 49 -15.10 -20.08 -13.17
N CYS A 50 -15.24 -21.02 -12.23
CA CYS A 50 -14.17 -21.93 -11.79
C CYS A 50 -14.35 -23.37 -12.29
N GLU A 51 -15.24 -23.62 -13.25
CA GLU A 51 -15.66 -24.96 -13.68
C GLU A 51 -14.56 -25.77 -14.40
N SER A 52 -13.51 -25.10 -14.86
CA SER A 52 -12.37 -25.74 -15.53
C SER A 52 -11.36 -26.37 -14.56
N ILE A 53 -11.50 -26.12 -13.26
CA ILE A 53 -10.59 -26.61 -12.22
C ILE A 53 -11.18 -27.88 -11.61
N ASP A 54 -10.32 -28.89 -11.39
CA ASP A 54 -10.71 -30.14 -10.73
C ASP A 54 -11.19 -29.89 -9.30
N GLU A 55 -12.31 -30.50 -8.90
CA GLU A 55 -12.91 -30.36 -7.56
C GLU A 55 -12.02 -30.86 -6.40
N ASN A 56 -11.03 -31.69 -6.71
CA ASN A 56 -10.00 -32.14 -5.79
C ASN A 56 -8.86 -31.12 -5.64
N ASP A 57 -8.69 -30.19 -6.60
CA ASP A 57 -7.70 -29.12 -6.54
C ASP A 57 -8.22 -27.93 -5.71
N LYS A 58 -8.32 -28.19 -4.41
CA LYS A 58 -8.84 -27.24 -3.42
C LYS A 58 -8.08 -25.92 -3.42
N ILE A 59 -6.77 -25.94 -3.69
CA ILE A 59 -5.92 -24.74 -3.65
C ILE A 59 -6.28 -23.82 -4.81
N ASN A 60 -6.35 -24.35 -6.03
CA ASN A 60 -6.67 -23.52 -7.19
C ASN A 60 -8.14 -23.11 -7.20
N LEU A 61 -9.05 -23.96 -6.70
CA LEU A 61 -10.44 -23.56 -6.50
C LEU A 61 -10.59 -22.45 -5.47
N GLN A 62 -9.92 -22.53 -4.32
CA GLN A 62 -9.95 -21.46 -3.33
C GLN A 62 -9.44 -20.14 -3.91
N LYS A 63 -8.32 -20.16 -4.65
CA LYS A 63 -7.81 -18.97 -5.35
C LYS A 63 -8.80 -18.42 -6.37
N CYS A 64 -9.44 -19.30 -7.14
CA CYS A 64 -10.43 -18.90 -8.13
C CYS A 64 -11.65 -18.25 -7.46
N VAL A 65 -12.22 -18.87 -6.43
CA VAL A 65 -13.35 -18.32 -5.65
C VAL A 65 -12.98 -16.95 -5.08
N SER A 66 -11.81 -16.82 -4.45
CA SER A 66 -11.36 -15.53 -3.92
C SER A 66 -11.26 -14.47 -5.02
N LYS A 67 -10.69 -14.81 -6.18
CA LYS A 67 -10.55 -13.89 -7.32
C LYS A 67 -11.92 -13.42 -7.85
N GLU A 68 -12.82 -14.36 -8.14
CA GLU A 68 -14.13 -14.04 -8.73
C GLU A 68 -15.00 -13.24 -7.75
N LEU A 69 -15.02 -13.61 -6.47
CA LEU A 69 -15.73 -12.84 -5.44
C LEU A 69 -15.12 -11.46 -5.24
N SER A 70 -13.79 -11.34 -5.17
CA SER A 70 -13.14 -10.03 -5.06
C SER A 70 -13.50 -9.13 -6.25
N ALA A 71 -13.53 -9.64 -7.47
CA ALA A 71 -13.92 -8.85 -8.64
C ALA A 71 -15.38 -8.35 -8.56
N LEU A 72 -16.30 -9.20 -8.11
CA LEU A 72 -17.70 -8.82 -7.89
C LEU A 72 -17.84 -7.78 -6.77
N LEU A 73 -17.13 -7.97 -5.66
CA LEU A 73 -17.13 -7.04 -4.52
C LEU A 73 -16.59 -5.67 -4.91
N THR A 74 -15.47 -5.61 -5.64
CA THR A 74 -14.91 -4.33 -6.13
C THR A 74 -15.94 -3.54 -6.94
N LYS A 75 -16.74 -4.23 -7.78
CA LYS A 75 -17.79 -3.60 -8.56
C LYS A 75 -18.93 -3.06 -7.69
N GLU A 76 -19.41 -3.85 -6.74
CA GLU A 76 -20.52 -3.48 -5.86
C GLU A 76 -20.12 -2.42 -4.81
N LEU A 77 -18.85 -2.39 -4.38
CA LEU A 77 -18.31 -1.41 -3.44
C LEU A 77 -17.88 -0.09 -4.09
N LYS A 78 -17.77 -0.01 -5.42
CA LYS A 78 -17.34 1.20 -6.13
C LYS A 78 -18.10 2.48 -5.72
N PRO A 79 -19.43 2.47 -5.52
CA PRO A 79 -20.15 3.66 -5.04
C PRO A 79 -19.76 4.10 -3.62
N PHE A 80 -19.29 3.16 -2.79
CA PHE A 80 -18.87 3.40 -1.41
C PHE A 80 -17.48 4.05 -1.32
N TYR A 81 -16.63 3.84 -2.34
CA TYR A 81 -15.25 4.37 -2.36
C TYR A 81 -15.20 5.89 -2.23
N GLY A 82 -16.11 6.61 -2.90
CA GLY A 82 -16.17 8.07 -2.81
C GLY A 82 -16.61 8.59 -1.44
N GLN A 83 -17.36 7.79 -0.66
CA GLN A 83 -17.69 8.14 0.72
C GLN A 83 -16.47 7.89 1.62
N MET A 84 -15.81 6.74 1.48
CA MET A 84 -14.59 6.44 2.23
C MET A 84 -13.46 7.45 1.97
N GLU A 85 -13.33 7.93 0.73
CA GLU A 85 -12.40 9.00 0.39
C GLU A 85 -12.71 10.30 1.15
N LYS A 86 -13.99 10.72 1.19
CA LYS A 86 -14.42 11.92 1.94
C LYS A 86 -14.19 11.78 3.43
N ASP A 87 -14.32 10.57 3.95
CA ASP A 87 -14.07 10.24 5.36
C ASP A 87 -12.56 10.12 5.66
N GLY A 88 -11.70 10.36 4.67
CA GLY A 88 -10.25 10.47 4.83
C GLY A 88 -9.52 9.13 4.76
N TYR A 89 -10.17 8.06 4.32
CA TYR A 89 -9.51 6.78 4.14
C TYR A 89 -8.70 6.77 2.83
N SER A 90 -7.41 6.46 2.92
CA SER A 90 -6.57 6.12 1.75
C SER A 90 -6.39 4.60 1.62
N ARG A 91 -6.46 3.89 2.74
CA ARG A 91 -6.39 2.42 2.85
C ARG A 91 -7.32 1.93 3.95
N ALA A 92 -7.99 0.80 3.71
CA ALA A 92 -8.81 0.12 4.71
C ALA A 92 -8.83 -1.38 4.47
N VAL A 93 -8.97 -2.16 5.54
CA VAL A 93 -9.09 -3.63 5.47
C VAL A 93 -10.26 -4.06 6.31
N ALA A 94 -11.08 -4.94 5.76
CA ALA A 94 -12.13 -5.67 6.46
C ALA A 94 -11.94 -7.17 6.24
N LYS A 95 -12.55 -8.00 7.09
CA LYS A 95 -12.58 -9.45 6.91
C LYS A 95 -14.01 -9.93 7.03
N VAL A 96 -14.50 -10.61 6.01
CA VAL A 96 -15.88 -11.13 5.99
C VAL A 96 -15.83 -12.65 6.04
N GLN A 97 -16.65 -13.23 6.91
CA GLN A 97 -16.97 -14.64 6.97
C GLN A 97 -18.31 -14.89 6.28
N PHE A 98 -18.43 -16.01 5.58
CA PHE A 98 -19.70 -16.46 5.01
C PHE A 98 -19.69 -17.97 4.83
N VAL A 99 -20.89 -18.53 4.63
CA VAL A 99 -21.09 -19.96 4.39
C VAL A 99 -21.65 -20.18 3.00
N ILE A 100 -21.05 -21.10 2.24
CA ILE A 100 -21.70 -21.70 1.07
C ILE A 100 -22.47 -22.91 1.56
N ASP A 101 -23.79 -22.84 1.56
CA ASP A 101 -24.64 -23.92 2.08
C ASP A 101 -24.62 -25.16 1.17
N LYS A 102 -25.15 -26.28 1.68
CA LYS A 102 -25.33 -27.53 0.92
C LYS A 102 -26.19 -27.40 -0.34
N ASN A 103 -26.89 -26.28 -0.53
CA ASN A 103 -27.67 -25.97 -1.74
C ASN A 103 -26.91 -25.07 -2.71
N GLY A 104 -25.68 -24.66 -2.41
CA GLY A 104 -24.89 -23.78 -3.25
C GLY A 104 -25.27 -22.30 -3.17
N LYS A 105 -25.81 -21.85 -2.03
CA LYS A 105 -26.13 -20.44 -1.75
C LYS A 105 -25.16 -19.87 -0.73
N ILE A 106 -24.82 -18.58 -0.87
CA ILE A 106 -24.06 -17.85 0.14
C ILE A 106 -25.04 -17.35 1.21
N VAL A 107 -24.78 -17.74 2.46
CA VAL A 107 -25.58 -17.42 3.65
C VAL A 107 -24.66 -17.08 4.83
N GLN A 108 -25.24 -16.60 5.94
CA GLN A 108 -24.52 -16.29 7.18
C GLN A 108 -23.30 -15.38 6.95
N ILE A 109 -23.53 -14.27 6.24
CA ILE A 109 -22.51 -13.28 5.93
C ILE A 109 -22.31 -12.40 7.17
N GLU A 110 -21.07 -12.30 7.65
CA GLU A 110 -20.71 -11.49 8.82
C GLU A 110 -19.31 -10.87 8.65
N ALA A 111 -19.18 -9.58 8.91
CA ALA A 111 -17.92 -8.89 9.06
C ALA A 111 -17.33 -9.21 10.43
N LEU A 112 -16.14 -9.80 10.41
CA LEU A 112 -15.42 -10.14 11.63
C LEU A 112 -14.89 -8.87 12.31
N LYS A 113 -15.03 -8.82 13.63
CA LYS A 113 -14.51 -7.73 14.48
C LYS A 113 -12.99 -7.61 14.38
N GLY A 114 -12.48 -6.40 14.66
CA GLY A 114 -11.04 -6.11 14.65
C GLY A 114 -10.51 -5.56 13.32
N ALA A 115 -11.39 -5.08 12.45
CA ALA A 115 -11.05 -4.47 11.16
C ALA A 115 -11.85 -3.17 10.96
N ASN A 116 -11.74 -2.52 9.79
CA ASN A 116 -12.50 -1.29 9.49
C ASN A 116 -14.00 -1.60 9.42
N GLU A 117 -14.77 -0.99 10.34
CA GLU A 117 -16.20 -1.27 10.53
C GLU A 117 -17.05 -0.79 9.33
N ASP A 118 -16.78 0.42 8.83
CA ASP A 118 -17.48 1.00 7.68
C ASP A 118 -17.36 0.12 6.43
N LEU A 119 -16.14 -0.33 6.12
CA LEU A 119 -15.87 -1.27 5.03
C LEU A 119 -16.49 -2.65 5.30
N GLY A 120 -16.52 -3.10 6.56
CA GLY A 120 -17.17 -4.34 6.98
C GLY A 120 -18.66 -4.34 6.63
N ILE A 121 -19.40 -3.34 7.12
CA ILE A 121 -20.83 -3.17 6.87
C ILE A 121 -21.12 -3.06 5.37
N ALA A 122 -20.36 -2.22 4.65
CA ALA A 122 -20.53 -2.08 3.20
C ALA A 122 -20.28 -3.40 2.46
N SER A 123 -19.32 -4.20 2.94
CA SER A 123 -18.99 -5.50 2.36
C SER A 123 -20.06 -6.55 2.61
N GLU A 124 -20.67 -6.60 3.79
CA GLU A 124 -21.82 -7.47 4.07
C GLU A 124 -22.95 -7.19 3.08
N MET A 125 -23.35 -5.92 2.95
CA MET A 125 -24.41 -5.50 2.02
C MET A 125 -24.06 -5.84 0.56
N ALA A 126 -22.79 -5.69 0.17
CA ALA A 126 -22.32 -6.06 -1.16
C ALA A 126 -22.42 -7.58 -1.37
N PHE A 127 -22.04 -8.38 -0.39
CA PHE A 127 -22.16 -9.85 -0.43
C PHE A 127 -23.62 -10.30 -0.55
N GLU A 128 -24.55 -9.67 0.17
CA GLU A 128 -25.98 -9.96 0.04
C GLU A 128 -26.49 -9.71 -1.38
N ARG A 129 -26.12 -8.57 -1.98
CA ARG A 129 -26.47 -8.24 -3.38
C ARG A 129 -25.86 -9.23 -4.36
N ILE A 130 -24.60 -9.61 -4.16
CA ILE A 130 -23.93 -10.62 -5.00
C ILE A 130 -24.66 -11.95 -4.89
N SER A 131 -24.91 -12.42 -3.66
CA SER A 131 -25.62 -13.68 -3.40
C SER A 131 -26.98 -13.73 -4.09
N SER A 132 -27.72 -12.62 -4.11
CA SER A 132 -29.03 -12.54 -4.77
C SER A 132 -29.00 -12.68 -6.30
N LYS A 133 -27.87 -12.33 -6.94
CA LYS A 133 -27.70 -12.33 -8.41
C LYS A 133 -26.88 -13.50 -8.93
N LEU A 134 -26.15 -14.18 -8.04
CA LEU A 134 -25.17 -15.18 -8.41
C LEU A 134 -25.87 -16.44 -8.94
N LYS A 135 -25.28 -17.04 -9.99
CA LYS A 135 -25.66 -18.39 -10.41
C LYS A 135 -25.39 -19.38 -9.29
N LYS A 136 -26.15 -20.49 -9.27
CA LYS A 136 -26.01 -21.53 -8.24
C LYS A 136 -24.57 -22.06 -8.21
N ILE A 137 -23.96 -22.11 -7.03
CA ILE A 137 -22.63 -22.67 -6.78
C ILE A 137 -22.76 -24.20 -6.70
N LYS A 138 -21.80 -24.98 -7.21
CA LYS A 138 -21.74 -26.41 -6.88
C LYS A 138 -21.28 -26.53 -5.41
N PRO A 139 -22.08 -27.09 -4.50
CA PRO A 139 -21.72 -27.16 -3.09
C PRO A 139 -20.48 -28.04 -2.89
N ALA A 140 -19.77 -27.81 -1.78
CA ALA A 140 -18.71 -28.71 -1.36
C ALA A 140 -19.32 -30.04 -0.88
N ALA A 141 -18.52 -31.10 -0.92
CA ALA A 141 -18.97 -32.42 -0.53
C ALA A 141 -17.90 -33.19 0.26
N LEU A 142 -18.33 -34.11 1.12
CA LEU A 142 -17.46 -35.10 1.74
C LEU A 142 -16.96 -36.13 0.70
N LYS A 143 -16.01 -37.00 1.09
CA LYS A 143 -15.46 -38.02 0.17
C LYS A 143 -16.51 -39.02 -0.33
N ASP A 144 -17.58 -39.22 0.44
CA ASP A 144 -18.73 -40.05 0.07
C ASP A 144 -19.73 -39.35 -0.87
N GLY A 145 -19.46 -38.09 -1.23
CA GLY A 145 -20.32 -37.28 -2.10
C GLY A 145 -21.40 -36.48 -1.37
N THR A 146 -21.52 -36.59 -0.03
CA THR A 146 -22.52 -35.86 0.75
C THR A 146 -22.28 -34.35 0.71
N PRO A 147 -23.23 -33.54 0.21
CA PRO A 147 -23.09 -32.08 0.18
C PRO A 147 -23.09 -31.48 1.59
N VAL A 148 -22.22 -30.51 1.83
CA VAL A 148 -22.03 -29.89 3.15
C VAL A 148 -21.93 -28.37 3.09
N ASN A 149 -22.16 -27.72 4.23
CA ASN A 149 -21.91 -26.29 4.39
C ASN A 149 -20.40 -26.03 4.46
N LEU A 150 -19.89 -25.11 3.65
CA LEU A 150 -18.48 -24.74 3.60
C LEU A 150 -18.28 -23.30 4.08
N VAL A 151 -17.48 -23.12 5.13
CA VAL A 151 -17.16 -21.81 5.70
C VAL A 151 -15.97 -21.20 4.98
N PHE A 152 -16.11 -19.93 4.58
CA PHE A 152 -15.05 -19.11 4.01
C PHE A 152 -14.82 -17.85 4.82
N GLN A 153 -13.57 -17.38 4.76
CA GLN A 153 -13.19 -16.05 5.22
C GLN A 153 -12.42 -15.36 4.11
N LEU A 154 -12.83 -14.14 3.75
CA LEU A 154 -12.23 -13.34 2.71
C LEU A 154 -11.75 -11.99 3.26
N PRO A 155 -10.44 -11.68 3.21
CA PRO A 155 -9.97 -10.33 3.48
C PRO A 155 -10.33 -9.41 2.31
N ILE A 156 -10.98 -8.30 2.62
CA ILE A 156 -11.35 -7.25 1.67
C ILE A 156 -10.42 -6.09 1.92
N ARG A 157 -9.67 -5.70 0.89
CA ARG A 157 -8.71 -4.60 0.96
C ARG A 157 -9.18 -3.49 0.05
N LEU A 158 -9.30 -2.30 0.62
CA LEU A 158 -9.51 -1.07 -0.11
C LEU A 158 -8.20 -0.27 -0.14
N GLN A 159 -7.84 0.17 -1.33
CA GLN A 159 -6.79 1.16 -1.54
C GLN A 159 -7.35 2.20 -2.52
N LEU A 160 -7.41 3.45 -2.06
CA LEU A 160 -7.92 4.57 -2.83
C LEU A 160 -6.73 5.39 -3.33
N GLU A 161 -6.71 5.66 -4.64
CA GLU A 161 -5.81 6.67 -5.22
C GLU A 161 -6.37 8.06 -4.92
N VAL A 162 -6.12 8.56 -3.71
CA VAL A 162 -6.57 9.89 -3.29
C VAL A 162 -5.53 10.91 -3.71
N SER A 163 -5.91 11.89 -4.54
CA SER A 163 -5.07 13.05 -4.87
C SER A 163 -5.79 14.34 -4.47
N PHE A 164 -5.26 15.02 -3.46
CA PHE A 164 -5.78 16.30 -3.00
C PHE A 164 -5.34 17.48 -3.88
N LEU A 165 -4.58 17.25 -4.95
CA LEU A 165 -4.05 18.31 -5.82
C LEU A 165 -5.12 19.24 -6.39
N HIS A 166 -6.33 18.72 -6.63
CA HIS A 166 -7.45 19.49 -7.19
C HIS A 166 -7.98 20.58 -6.24
N GLU A 167 -7.72 20.44 -4.94
CA GLU A 167 -8.14 21.41 -3.91
C GLU A 167 -7.18 22.60 -3.80
N PHE A 168 -5.96 22.47 -4.32
CA PHE A 168 -4.94 23.51 -4.26
C PHE A 168 -4.86 24.26 -5.59
N GLN A 169 -4.87 25.59 -5.51
CA GLN A 169 -4.40 26.43 -6.61
C GLN A 169 -2.87 26.40 -6.59
N TRP A 170 -2.24 25.67 -7.51
CA TRP A 170 -0.77 25.58 -7.61
C TRP A 170 -0.31 25.68 -9.06
N LYS A 171 0.91 26.20 -9.26
CA LYS A 171 1.58 26.28 -10.56
C LYS A 171 2.71 25.26 -10.67
N GLU A 172 3.47 25.11 -9.59
CA GLU A 172 4.67 24.28 -9.54
C GLU A 172 4.76 23.52 -8.20
N MET A 173 5.46 22.39 -8.21
CA MET A 173 5.75 21.58 -7.04
C MET A 173 7.27 21.47 -6.87
N THR A 174 7.79 21.78 -5.69
CA THR A 174 9.20 21.58 -5.37
C THR A 174 9.47 20.08 -5.23
N ILE A 175 10.39 19.57 -6.04
CA ILE A 175 10.80 18.16 -6.06
C ILE A 175 12.20 17.96 -5.50
N ALA A 176 12.99 19.02 -5.34
CA ALA A 176 14.22 19.01 -4.54
C ALA A 176 14.63 20.45 -4.20
N THR A 177 15.32 20.59 -3.08
CA THR A 177 15.88 21.83 -2.57
C THR A 177 17.35 21.58 -2.24
N LEU A 178 18.25 22.32 -2.88
CA LEU A 178 19.69 22.27 -2.62
C LEU A 178 20.13 23.56 -1.95
N LYS A 179 21.05 23.48 -0.99
CA LYS A 179 21.51 24.65 -0.23
C LYS A 179 23.01 24.81 -0.39
N GLU A 180 23.45 26.02 -0.67
CA GLU A 180 24.87 26.37 -0.78
C GLU A 180 25.09 27.75 -0.16
N GLU A 181 25.74 27.79 1.01
CA GLU A 181 25.99 29.02 1.77
C GLU A 181 24.70 29.84 2.02
N ASN A 182 24.52 30.94 1.28
CA ASN A 182 23.34 31.83 1.35
C ASN A 182 22.37 31.64 0.17
N LYS A 183 22.62 30.67 -0.69
CA LYS A 183 21.80 30.35 -1.87
C LYS A 183 20.98 29.11 -1.63
N ILE A 184 19.74 29.15 -2.12
CA ILE A 184 18.87 27.97 -2.19
C ILE A 184 18.55 27.74 -3.66
N TYR A 185 18.72 26.52 -4.14
CA TYR A 185 18.27 26.12 -5.47
C TYR A 185 17.03 25.24 -5.32
N GLU A 186 15.89 25.72 -5.79
CA GLU A 186 14.67 24.91 -5.87
C GLU A 186 14.52 24.31 -7.26
N ILE A 187 14.44 22.98 -7.30
CA ILE A 187 14.09 22.22 -8.49
C ILE A 187 12.59 21.97 -8.40
N ARG A 188 11.87 22.52 -9.37
CA ARG A 188 10.40 22.52 -9.40
C ARG A 188 9.88 21.82 -10.65
N GLN A 189 8.74 21.15 -10.53
CA GLN A 189 8.01 20.56 -11.63
C GLN A 189 6.67 21.27 -11.82
N ASP A 190 6.34 21.63 -13.05
CA ASP A 190 5.00 22.17 -13.38
C ASP A 190 3.98 21.06 -13.71
N LYS A 191 2.71 21.44 -13.89
CA LYS A 191 1.62 20.51 -14.24
C LYS A 191 1.84 19.73 -15.54
N SER A 192 2.65 20.26 -16.45
CA SER A 192 3.02 19.61 -17.71
C SER A 192 4.28 18.75 -17.56
N LYS A 193 4.75 18.54 -16.33
CA LYS A 193 5.96 17.79 -15.97
C LYS A 193 7.27 18.44 -16.44
N ASN A 194 7.26 19.70 -16.86
CA ASN A 194 8.51 20.39 -17.18
C ASN A 194 9.27 20.67 -15.89
N ILE A 195 10.58 20.44 -15.91
CA ILE A 195 11.44 20.69 -14.76
C ILE A 195 12.11 22.04 -14.94
N LYS A 196 12.06 22.84 -13.87
CA LYS A 196 12.58 24.20 -13.81
C LYS A 196 13.46 24.34 -12.58
N VAL A 197 14.52 25.12 -12.70
CA VAL A 197 15.39 25.44 -11.57
C VAL A 197 15.36 26.92 -11.28
N TYR A 198 15.24 27.25 -10.00
CA TYR A 198 15.24 28.61 -9.49
C TYR A 198 16.36 28.75 -8.46
N GLU A 199 17.14 29.83 -8.54
CA GLU A 199 17.98 30.30 -7.44
C GLU A 199 17.15 31.24 -6.57
N ILE A 200 17.23 31.07 -5.26
CA ILE A 200 16.60 31.91 -4.26
C ILE A 200 17.71 32.50 -3.40
N LEU A 201 17.88 33.81 -3.50
CA LEU A 201 18.87 34.58 -2.74
C LEU A 201 18.16 35.73 -2.03
N ASN A 202 18.25 35.80 -0.70
CA ASN A 202 17.56 36.80 0.12
C ASN A 202 16.05 36.90 -0.17
N GLY A 203 15.41 35.76 -0.42
CA GLY A 203 13.98 35.67 -0.76
C GLY A 203 13.61 36.09 -2.17
N LYS A 204 14.57 36.53 -3.00
CA LYS A 204 14.35 36.83 -4.41
C LYS A 204 14.60 35.59 -5.26
N GLU A 205 13.59 35.21 -6.05
CA GLU A 205 13.67 34.09 -6.98
C GLU A 205 14.23 34.54 -8.35
N THR A 206 15.17 33.78 -8.88
CA THR A 206 15.75 33.94 -10.22
C THR A 206 15.63 32.63 -10.97
N PHE A 207 14.91 32.65 -12.10
CA PHE A 207 14.77 31.47 -12.96
C PHE A 207 16.08 31.18 -13.69
N LEU A 208 16.63 29.97 -13.52
CA LEU A 208 17.92 29.57 -14.10
C LEU A 208 17.77 28.78 -15.40
N GLY A 209 16.68 28.04 -15.58
CA GLY A 209 16.48 27.28 -16.81
C GLY A 209 15.47 26.14 -16.69
N LYS A 210 15.18 25.53 -17.85
CA LYS A 210 14.40 24.30 -17.97
C LYS A 210 15.32 23.12 -18.26
N PHE A 211 14.98 21.97 -17.72
CA PHE A 211 15.73 20.73 -17.87
C PHE A 211 14.80 19.58 -18.29
N LEU A 212 15.37 18.57 -18.95
CA LEU A 212 14.65 17.40 -19.43
C LEU A 212 14.37 16.40 -18.30
N SER A 213 15.25 16.34 -17.30
CA SER A 213 15.13 15.40 -16.18
C SER A 213 15.83 15.91 -14.92
N THR A 214 15.47 15.38 -13.75
CA THR A 214 16.22 15.61 -12.51
C THR A 214 17.64 15.07 -12.60
N GLN A 215 17.84 13.96 -13.34
CA GLN A 215 19.15 13.39 -13.58
C GLN A 215 20.08 14.35 -14.32
N GLU A 216 19.57 15.10 -15.30
CA GLU A 216 20.34 16.13 -16.00
C GLU A 216 20.82 17.21 -15.03
N ILE A 217 19.92 17.69 -14.16
CA ILE A 217 20.25 18.71 -13.15
C ILE A 217 21.33 18.18 -12.21
N PHE A 218 21.13 17.00 -11.63
CA PHE A 218 22.05 16.42 -10.64
C PHE A 218 23.41 16.02 -11.21
N ASN A 219 23.57 15.99 -12.54
CA ASN A 219 24.87 15.81 -13.21
C ASN A 219 25.50 17.13 -13.70
N SER A 220 24.80 18.24 -13.57
CA SER A 220 25.29 19.57 -13.96
C SER A 220 25.78 20.37 -12.76
N GLU A 221 26.78 21.23 -12.98
CA GLU A 221 27.26 22.16 -11.95
C GLU A 221 26.33 23.38 -11.86
N PRO A 222 26.10 23.94 -10.65
CA PRO A 222 26.74 23.58 -9.37
C PRO A 222 26.06 22.43 -8.60
N TYR A 223 24.91 21.94 -9.07
CA TYR A 223 24.03 21.04 -8.32
C TYR A 223 24.68 19.71 -7.95
N LYS A 224 25.47 19.15 -8.87
CA LYS A 224 26.25 17.94 -8.63
C LYS A 224 27.18 18.08 -7.43
N SER A 225 27.96 19.16 -7.38
CA SER A 225 28.90 19.41 -6.29
C SER A 225 28.21 19.62 -4.94
N ILE A 226 27.03 20.25 -4.94
CA ILE A 226 26.23 20.45 -3.73
C ILE A 226 25.73 19.10 -3.20
N LEU A 227 25.15 18.27 -4.06
CA LEU A 227 24.64 16.94 -3.68
C LEU A 227 25.71 16.00 -3.10
N ILE A 228 26.92 16.03 -3.65
CA ILE A 228 28.04 15.20 -3.16
C ILE A 228 28.45 15.63 -1.75
N ARG A 229 28.37 16.94 -1.44
CA ARG A 229 28.77 17.50 -0.15
C ARG A 229 27.79 17.15 0.98
N ASP A 230 26.49 17.15 0.68
CA ASP A 230 25.41 16.94 1.66
C ASP A 230 25.13 15.45 1.97
N ASN A 231 26.05 14.56 1.60
CA ASN A 231 26.01 13.12 1.93
C ASN A 231 24.69 12.43 1.52
N GLN A 232 24.08 12.88 0.41
CA GLN A 232 22.83 12.36 -0.19
C GLN A 232 21.54 12.55 0.63
N HIS A 233 21.54 13.32 1.72
CA HIS A 233 20.28 13.66 2.41
C HIS A 233 19.57 14.79 1.67
N ILE A 234 18.88 14.43 0.59
CA ILE A 234 18.26 15.41 -0.32
C ILE A 234 17.00 15.99 0.34
N LEU A 235 17.04 17.27 0.70
CA LEU A 235 15.86 18.02 1.13
C LEU A 235 14.90 18.13 -0.07
N LEU A 236 13.69 17.61 0.09
CA LEU A 236 12.61 17.77 -0.88
C LEU A 236 12.08 19.20 -0.83
N ALA A 237 11.58 19.60 0.33
CA ALA A 237 11.03 20.93 0.57
C ALA A 237 11.05 21.26 2.06
N GLU A 238 11.12 22.56 2.38
CA GLU A 238 10.79 23.07 3.70
C GLU A 238 9.79 24.21 3.61
N LYS A 239 8.88 24.28 4.59
CA LYS A 239 7.91 25.38 4.68
C LYS A 239 7.27 25.43 6.05
N THR A 240 6.95 26.65 6.49
CA THR A 240 6.13 26.87 7.69
C THR A 240 4.64 26.77 7.33
N VAL A 241 3.95 25.79 7.91
CA VAL A 241 2.51 25.58 7.77
C VAL A 241 1.86 25.71 9.14
N LYS A 242 0.88 26.61 9.29
CA LYS A 242 0.19 26.87 10.58
C LYS A 242 1.16 27.11 11.76
N LYS A 243 2.21 27.90 11.53
CA LYS A 243 3.29 28.23 12.50
C LYS A 243 4.24 27.07 12.87
N ILE A 244 4.16 25.93 12.19
CA ILE A 244 5.08 24.80 12.38
C ILE A 244 5.94 24.69 11.13
N LEU A 245 7.27 24.68 11.30
CA LEU A 245 8.20 24.44 10.20
C LEU A 245 8.30 22.93 9.94
N TYR A 246 8.01 22.53 8.72
CA TYR A 246 8.17 21.15 8.25
C TYR A 246 9.35 21.06 7.30
N ARG A 247 10.08 19.95 7.39
CA ARG A 247 11.15 19.57 6.45
C ARG A 247 10.89 18.15 5.97
N LEU A 248 10.89 17.98 4.66
CA LEU A 248 10.67 16.71 4.01
C LEU A 248 11.98 16.33 3.32
N TYR A 249 12.48 15.12 3.56
CA TYR A 249 13.71 14.62 2.96
C TYR A 249 13.42 13.33 2.19
N TYR A 250 14.17 13.10 1.11
CA TYR A 250 14.24 11.76 0.53
C TYR A 250 14.92 10.81 1.53
N SER A 251 14.27 9.68 1.81
CA SER A 251 14.78 8.73 2.80
C SER A 251 16.06 8.06 2.30
N THR A 252 17.09 8.03 3.16
CA THR A 252 18.35 7.32 2.91
C THR A 252 18.25 5.83 3.23
N GLU A 253 17.32 5.45 4.11
CA GLU A 253 17.10 4.06 4.52
C GLU A 253 16.09 3.35 3.62
N LYS A 254 15.05 4.06 3.17
CA LYS A 254 13.92 3.50 2.41
C LYS A 254 13.88 4.10 1.00
N PRO A 255 14.37 3.38 -0.02
CA PRO A 255 14.25 3.83 -1.40
C PRO A 255 12.79 4.15 -1.75
N ASN A 256 12.57 5.29 -2.40
CA ASN A 256 11.24 5.81 -2.78
C ASN A 256 10.35 6.30 -1.62
N SER A 257 10.91 6.51 -0.42
CA SER A 257 10.19 7.14 0.69
C SER A 257 10.62 8.59 0.92
N ILE A 258 9.73 9.35 1.54
CA ILE A 258 9.96 10.71 2.03
C ILE A 258 9.83 10.65 3.56
N ASP A 259 10.88 11.05 4.25
CA ASP A 259 10.89 11.22 5.69
C ASP A 259 10.43 12.64 6.03
N ILE A 260 9.45 12.73 6.93
CA ILE A 260 8.82 13.98 7.34
C ILE A 260 9.27 14.33 8.75
N PHE A 261 9.72 15.57 8.92
CA PHE A 261 10.13 16.13 10.20
C PHE A 261 9.36 17.42 10.47
N LYS A 262 9.05 17.66 11.75
CA LYS A 262 8.73 19.00 12.26
C LYS A 262 9.94 19.56 12.97
N VAL A 263 10.15 20.87 12.89
CA VAL A 263 11.18 21.57 13.66
C VAL A 263 10.55 22.15 14.91
N VAL A 264 11.00 21.72 16.07
CA VAL A 264 10.56 22.19 17.39
C VAL A 264 11.80 22.69 18.14
N ASP A 265 11.79 23.95 18.55
CA ASP A 265 12.92 24.59 19.26
C ASP A 265 14.28 24.47 18.54
N GLY A 266 14.24 24.42 17.20
CA GLY A 266 15.43 24.27 16.36
C GLY A 266 15.86 22.82 16.10
N GLU A 267 15.24 21.85 16.76
CA GLU A 267 15.52 20.43 16.57
C GLU A 267 14.51 19.76 15.63
N GLU A 268 15.00 18.86 14.78
CA GLU A 268 14.16 18.07 13.88
C GLU A 268 13.60 16.86 14.63
N VAL A 269 12.27 16.80 14.72
CA VAL A 269 11.54 15.67 15.30
C VAL A 269 10.87 14.91 14.15
N TRP A 270 11.32 13.67 13.94
CA TRP A 270 10.73 12.77 12.95
C TRP A 270 9.26 12.52 13.26
N ILE A 271 8.43 12.48 12.22
CA ILE A 271 6.98 12.24 12.33
C ILE A 271 6.65 10.88 11.72
N GLU A 272 6.95 10.70 10.43
CA GLU A 272 6.62 9.50 9.67
C GLU A 272 7.46 9.42 8.39
N SER A 273 7.45 8.24 7.77
CA SER A 273 7.93 8.03 6.39
C SER A 273 6.74 7.65 5.51
N ILE A 274 6.59 8.31 4.36
CA ILE A 274 5.55 7.97 3.36
C ILE A 274 6.18 7.58 2.03
N LEU A 275 5.47 6.84 1.18
CA LEU A 275 5.95 6.61 -0.18
C LEU A 275 5.89 7.91 -0.98
N GLN A 276 6.90 8.17 -1.82
CA GLN A 276 6.93 9.34 -2.68
C GLN A 276 5.70 9.42 -3.59
N SER A 277 5.23 8.27 -4.08
CA SER A 277 4.02 8.17 -4.90
C SER A 277 2.73 8.54 -4.18
N GLU A 278 2.75 8.59 -2.85
CA GLU A 278 1.57 8.84 -2.02
C GLU A 278 1.49 10.29 -1.52
N ILE A 279 2.49 11.15 -1.77
CA ILE A 279 2.53 12.53 -1.22
C ILE A 279 1.29 13.36 -1.56
N GLU A 280 0.68 13.12 -2.73
CA GLU A 280 -0.56 13.78 -3.16
C GLU A 280 -1.78 13.40 -2.31
N GLY A 281 -1.72 12.24 -1.64
CA GLY A 281 -2.70 11.76 -0.68
C GLY A 281 -2.50 12.31 0.74
N TYR A 282 -1.62 13.30 0.93
CA TYR A 282 -1.40 13.94 2.23
C TYR A 282 -1.50 15.46 2.12
N ARG A 283 -2.71 15.99 2.35
CA ARG A 283 -3.05 17.42 2.25
C ARG A 283 -2.07 18.34 2.99
N ASN A 284 -1.60 17.95 4.17
CA ASN A 284 -0.66 18.76 4.97
C ASN A 284 0.72 18.90 4.31
N TYR A 285 1.18 17.87 3.59
CA TYR A 285 2.49 17.85 2.93
C TYR A 285 2.45 18.52 1.57
N LEU A 286 1.29 18.47 0.87
CA LEU A 286 1.05 19.29 -0.31
C LEU A 286 1.23 20.78 -0.03
N ALA A 287 0.78 21.28 1.13
CA ALA A 287 0.99 22.68 1.49
C ALA A 287 2.47 23.07 1.57
N VAL A 288 3.36 22.11 1.86
CA VAL A 288 4.83 22.29 1.96
C VAL A 288 5.48 22.31 0.58
N VAL A 289 5.13 21.36 -0.30
CA VAL A 289 5.78 21.19 -1.61
C VAL A 289 5.20 22.07 -2.71
N LEU A 290 3.93 22.48 -2.62
CA LEU A 290 3.28 23.27 -3.67
C LEU A 290 3.70 24.77 -3.63
N ARG A 291 3.78 25.36 -4.82
CA ARG A 291 4.13 26.76 -5.12
C ARG A 291 3.10 27.38 -6.07
N ASN A 292 2.82 28.68 -5.91
CA ASN A 292 1.74 29.41 -6.59
C ASN A 292 2.26 30.51 -7.51
#